data_AF-A0AA39DGJ0-F1
#
_entry.id   AF-A0AA39DGJ0-F1
#
_cell.length_a   1.000
_cell.length_b   1.000
_cell.length_c   1.000
_cell.angle_alpha   90.00
_cell.angle_beta   90.00
_cell.angle_gamma   90.00
#
_symmetry.space_group_name_H-M   'P 1'
#
loop_
_entity.id
_entity.type
_entity.pdbx_description
1 polymer ?
#
loop_
_entity_poly.entity_id
_entity_poly.type
_entity_poly.pdbx_seq_one_letter_code
_entity_poly.pdbx_strand_id
1 'polypeptide(L)'
;MAEHPKIDLTMVRLLQDGKVTDEDGSERKLDNELVCEFRVITAGNHRVMYIEEVVVDGSGTVAVIRSMENSYELLIVGRPRDEQFPLTAGLTDWNQHSNLGIIGEMLASTDFKSNTAILVVQQHAHIANEWGGEPDKKL
;
A
#
# COMPACT_ATOMS: atom_id res chain seq x y z
N MET A 1 -11.60 -13.26 2.36
CA MET A 1 -11.15 -12.94 3.74
C MET A 1 -12.29 -12.36 4.57
N ALA A 2 -12.91 -11.26 4.13
CA ALA A 2 -14.00 -10.57 4.87
C ALA A 2 -15.26 -11.43 5.16
N GLU A 3 -15.51 -12.48 4.37
CA GLU A 3 -16.66 -13.38 4.58
C GLU A 3 -16.37 -14.52 5.57
N HIS A 4 -15.11 -14.73 5.95
CA HIS A 4 -14.77 -15.85 6.83
C HIS A 4 -15.11 -15.49 8.28
N PRO A 5 -15.90 -16.30 9.01
CA PRO A 5 -16.45 -15.91 10.31
C PRO A 5 -15.45 -15.85 11.47
N LYS A 6 -14.20 -16.22 11.22
CA LYS A 6 -13.09 -16.17 12.20
C LYS A 6 -12.02 -15.14 11.85
N ILE A 7 -12.30 -14.23 10.91
CA ILE A 7 -11.36 -13.20 10.48
C ILE A 7 -12.00 -11.84 10.76
N ASP A 8 -11.33 -11.03 11.56
CA ASP A 8 -11.58 -9.60 11.67
C ASP A 8 -10.59 -8.88 10.73
N LEU A 9 -11.12 -8.03 9.85
CA LEU A 9 -10.36 -7.37 8.79
C LEU A 9 -10.35 -5.87 9.05
N THR A 10 -9.17 -5.26 9.11
CA THR A 10 -9.03 -3.81 9.14
C THR A 10 -8.29 -3.33 7.90
N MET A 11 -8.92 -2.42 7.16
CA MET A 11 -8.29 -1.70 6.05
C MET A 11 -7.89 -0.32 6.55
N VAL A 12 -6.59 -0.04 6.58
CA VAL A 12 -6.05 1.28 6.92
C VAL A 12 -5.56 1.95 5.66
N ARG A 13 -6.11 3.13 5.36
CA ARG A 13 -5.70 3.97 4.23
C ARG A 13 -4.94 5.18 4.74
N LEU A 14 -3.69 5.31 4.32
CA LEU A 14 -2.87 6.49 4.56
C LEU A 14 -3.18 7.55 3.50
N LEU A 15 -3.45 8.78 3.93
CA LEU A 15 -3.71 9.92 3.06
C LEU A 15 -2.65 10.99 3.33
N GLN A 16 -2.07 11.56 2.28
CA GLN A 16 -1.11 12.64 2.44
C GLN A 16 -1.82 13.95 2.79
N ASP A 17 -1.32 14.66 3.80
CA ASP A 17 -1.72 16.03 4.12
C ASP A 17 -1.08 17.00 3.11
N GLY A 18 -1.89 17.67 2.29
CA GLY A 18 -1.39 18.70 1.37
C GLY A 18 -2.08 18.80 0.01
N LYS A 19 -1.46 19.61 -0.85
CA LYS A 19 -2.01 20.00 -2.15
C LYS A 19 -1.72 18.90 -3.17
N VAL A 20 -2.79 18.29 -3.63
CA VAL A 20 -2.77 17.21 -4.62
C VAL A 20 -2.49 17.79 -6.00
N THR A 21 -1.47 17.24 -6.65
CA THR A 21 -1.16 17.52 -8.06
C THR A 21 -2.26 16.92 -8.94
N ASP A 22 -2.38 17.35 -10.20
CA ASP A 22 -3.42 16.81 -11.09
C ASP A 22 -3.28 15.29 -11.31
N GLU A 23 -2.04 14.78 -11.33
CA GLU A 23 -1.73 13.34 -11.41
C GLU A 23 -2.20 12.59 -10.15
N ASP A 24 -1.82 13.08 -8.96
CA ASP A 24 -2.28 12.57 -7.66
C ASP A 24 -3.81 12.67 -7.53
N GLY A 25 -4.44 13.67 -8.15
CA GLY A 25 -5.88 13.83 -8.20
C GLY A 25 -6.58 12.70 -8.96
N SER A 26 -5.96 12.21 -10.04
CA SER A 26 -6.48 11.11 -10.85
C SER A 26 -6.34 9.76 -10.14
N GLU A 27 -5.18 9.48 -9.54
CA GLU A 27 -4.94 8.27 -8.75
C GLU A 27 -5.81 8.24 -7.51
N ARG A 28 -5.90 9.37 -6.78
CA ARG A 28 -6.76 9.47 -5.60
C ARG A 28 -8.24 9.29 -5.92
N LYS A 29 -8.68 9.67 -7.13
CA LYS A 29 -10.03 9.40 -7.58
C LYS A 29 -10.26 7.89 -7.76
N LEU A 30 -9.34 7.19 -8.41
CA LEU A 30 -9.43 5.73 -8.57
C LEU A 30 -9.41 5.01 -7.22
N ASP A 31 -8.53 5.43 -6.32
CA ASP A 31 -8.49 4.90 -4.94
C ASP A 31 -9.81 5.13 -4.21
N ASN A 32 -10.40 6.33 -4.36
CA ASN A 32 -11.68 6.65 -3.74
C ASN A 32 -12.81 5.77 -4.29
N GLU A 33 -12.83 5.50 -5.59
CA GLU A 33 -13.81 4.60 -6.22
C GLU A 33 -13.67 3.17 -5.67
N LEU A 34 -12.45 2.64 -5.56
CA LEU A 34 -12.18 1.31 -4.99
C LEU A 34 -12.55 1.22 -3.51
N VAL A 35 -12.24 2.25 -2.72
CA VAL A 35 -12.63 2.31 -1.31
C VAL A 35 -14.15 2.38 -1.17
N CYS A 36 -14.84 3.15 -2.03
CA CYS A 36 -16.29 3.22 -2.01
C CYS A 36 -16.90 1.84 -2.30
N GLU A 37 -16.39 1.14 -3.31
CA GLU A 37 -16.80 -0.23 -3.62
C GLU A 37 -16.56 -1.18 -2.45
N PHE A 38 -15.36 -1.17 -1.86
CA PHE A 38 -15.03 -1.97 -0.68
C PHE A 38 -16.01 -1.73 0.48
N ARG A 39 -16.31 -0.46 0.77
CA ARG A 39 -17.25 -0.09 1.84
C ARG A 39 -18.69 -0.53 1.55
N VAL A 40 -19.10 -0.50 0.28
CA VAL A 40 -20.42 -0.98 -0.13
C VAL A 40 -20.52 -2.50 0.03
N ILE A 41 -19.51 -3.24 -0.45
CA ILE A 41 -19.47 -4.71 -0.38
C ILE A 41 -19.43 -5.19 1.08
N THR A 42 -18.74 -4.45 1.96
CA THR A 42 -18.56 -4.82 3.36
C THR A 42 -19.59 -4.17 4.30
N ALA A 43 -20.58 -3.45 3.75
CA ALA A 43 -21.59 -2.75 4.52
C ALA A 43 -22.36 -3.72 5.45
N GLY A 44 -22.45 -3.36 6.73
CA GLY A 44 -23.13 -4.16 7.76
C GLY A 44 -22.32 -5.32 8.33
N ASN A 45 -21.10 -5.57 7.84
CA ASN A 45 -20.20 -6.55 8.44
C ASN A 45 -19.41 -5.93 9.60
N HIS A 46 -19.80 -6.22 10.85
CA HIS A 46 -19.15 -5.69 12.05
C HIS A 46 -17.70 -6.16 12.24
N ARG A 47 -17.23 -7.15 11.47
CA ARG A 47 -15.85 -7.66 11.52
C ARG A 47 -14.92 -6.90 10.57
N VAL A 48 -15.47 -6.00 9.76
CA VAL A 48 -14.69 -5.19 8.82
C VAL A 48 -14.63 -3.75 9.32
N MET A 49 -13.42 -3.26 9.52
CA MET A 49 -13.15 -1.88 9.89
C MET A 49 -12.42 -1.17 8.76
N TYR A 50 -12.81 0.06 8.49
CA TYR A 50 -12.12 0.97 7.56
C TYR A 50 -11.66 2.20 8.32
N ILE A 51 -10.37 2.51 8.22
CA ILE A 51 -9.71 3.61 8.92
C ILE A 51 -8.95 4.46 7.91
N GLU A 52 -9.14 5.77 7.97
CA GLU A 52 -8.33 6.74 7.23
C GLU A 52 -7.41 7.48 8.18
N GLU A 53 -6.12 7.52 7.86
CA GLU A 53 -5.09 8.20 8.64
C GLU A 53 -4.41 9.24 7.75
N VAL A 54 -4.50 10.51 8.14
CA VAL A 54 -3.87 11.61 7.40
C VAL A 54 -2.47 11.85 7.95
N VAL A 55 -1.46 11.81 7.08
CA VAL A 55 -0.04 11.93 7.45
C VAL A 55 0.65 12.99 6.61
N VAL A 56 1.54 13.74 7.23
CA VAL A 56 2.28 14.83 6.58
C VAL A 56 3.48 14.30 5.79
N ASP A 57 4.15 13.29 6.33
CA ASP A 57 5.39 12.73 5.80
C ASP A 57 5.59 11.27 6.25
N GLY A 58 6.76 10.71 5.94
CA GLY A 58 7.15 9.37 6.36
C GLY A 58 7.17 9.16 7.88
N SER A 59 7.43 10.19 8.69
CA SER A 59 7.37 10.08 10.15
C SER A 59 5.94 9.85 10.64
N GLY A 60 4.96 10.51 10.01
CA GLY A 60 3.54 10.26 10.24
C GLY A 60 3.16 8.81 9.89
N THR A 61 3.58 8.32 8.72
CA THR A 61 3.38 6.93 8.30
C THR A 61 3.94 5.93 9.31
N VAL A 62 5.14 6.20 9.83
CA VAL A 62 5.79 5.39 10.87
C VAL A 62 4.97 5.35 12.15
N ALA A 63 4.47 6.51 12.58
CA ALA A 63 3.68 6.62 13.79
C ALA A 63 2.39 5.79 13.70
N VAL A 64 1.72 5.83 12.54
CA VAL A 64 0.52 5.02 12.28
C VAL A 64 0.85 3.53 12.27
N ILE A 65 1.94 3.12 11.62
CA ILE A 65 2.33 1.69 11.61
C ILE A 65 2.66 1.20 13.02
N ARG A 66 3.36 2.00 13.81
CA ARG A 66 3.70 1.65 15.20
C ARG A 66 2.49 1.62 16.13
N SER A 67 1.46 2.43 15.90
CA SER A 67 0.24 2.37 16.71
C SER A 67 -0.51 1.04 16.55
N MET A 68 -0.27 0.33 15.44
CA MET A 68 -0.85 -0.97 15.13
C MET A 68 -0.02 -2.16 15.61
N GLU A 69 1.14 -1.92 16.22
CA GLU A 69 2.02 -2.98 16.70
C GLU A 69 1.28 -3.91 17.67
N ASN A 70 1.47 -5.23 17.51
CA ASN A 70 0.82 -6.29 18.32
C ASN A 70 -0.72 -6.31 18.27
N SER A 71 -1.36 -5.55 17.38
CA SER A 71 -2.81 -5.53 17.22
C SER A 71 -3.33 -6.55 16.20
N TYR A 72 -2.45 -7.11 15.37
CA TYR A 72 -2.83 -7.97 14.24
C TYR A 72 -1.97 -9.24 14.17
N GLU A 73 -2.57 -10.35 13.75
CA GLU A 73 -1.88 -11.63 13.50
C GLU A 73 -1.24 -11.68 12.10
N LEU A 74 -1.76 -10.90 11.15
CA LEU A 74 -1.26 -10.76 9.78
C LEU A 74 -1.36 -9.29 9.32
N LEU A 75 -0.27 -8.72 8.82
CA LEU A 75 -0.24 -7.46 8.11
C LEU A 75 -0.01 -7.70 6.62
N ILE A 76 -0.87 -7.11 5.80
CA ILE A 76 -0.73 -7.14 4.34
C ILE A 76 -0.39 -5.74 3.88
N VAL A 77 0.75 -5.59 3.20
CA VAL A 77 1.19 -4.30 2.67
C VAL A 77 1.48 -4.42 1.18
N GLY A 78 1.13 -3.38 0.43
CA GLY A 78 1.50 -3.27 -0.97
C GLY A 78 2.96 -2.84 -1.10
N ARG A 79 3.67 -3.41 -2.07
CA ARG A 79 4.95 -2.89 -2.53
C ARG A 79 4.70 -2.04 -3.78
N PRO A 80 4.91 -0.72 -3.72
CA PRO A 80 4.78 0.09 -4.90
C PRO A 80 5.92 -0.19 -5.89
N ARG A 81 5.68 0.12 -7.17
CA ARG A 81 6.64 -0.14 -8.25
C ARG A 81 7.75 0.91 -8.31
N ASP A 82 7.40 2.17 -8.07
CA ASP A 82 8.34 3.28 -7.98
C ASP A 82 8.80 3.46 -6.52
N GLU A 83 9.96 4.07 -6.30
CA GLU A 83 10.56 4.13 -4.96
C GLU A 83 10.17 5.40 -4.18
N GLN A 84 9.50 6.37 -4.82
CA GLN A 84 9.27 7.68 -4.24
C GLN A 84 7.78 8.01 -4.16
N PHE A 85 7.20 7.77 -2.99
CA PHE A 85 5.90 8.31 -2.60
C PHE A 85 6.11 9.37 -1.52
N PRO A 86 5.30 10.45 -1.53
CA PRO A 86 5.40 11.44 -0.47
C PRO A 86 5.14 10.87 0.93
N LEU A 87 4.28 9.84 1.03
CA LEU A 87 4.00 9.10 2.26
C LEU A 87 5.21 8.38 2.85
N THR A 88 6.25 8.14 2.05
CA THR A 88 7.50 7.51 2.47
C THR A 88 8.70 8.46 2.35
N ALA A 89 8.44 9.75 2.16
CA ALA A 89 9.49 10.76 2.11
C ALA A 89 10.31 10.78 3.41
N GLY A 90 11.63 10.78 3.29
CA GLY A 90 12.55 10.75 4.42
C GLY A 90 12.79 9.35 5.03
N LEU A 91 12.23 8.28 4.46
CA LEU A 91 12.42 6.89 4.93
C LEU A 91 13.42 6.09 4.07
N THR A 92 14.35 6.76 3.39
CA THR A 92 15.30 6.13 2.45
C THR A 92 16.24 5.13 3.12
N ASP A 93 16.49 5.27 4.41
CA ASP A 93 17.36 4.38 5.19
C ASP A 93 16.76 2.98 5.41
N TRP A 94 15.45 2.82 5.12
CA TRP A 94 14.72 1.55 5.16
C TRP A 94 14.37 1.02 3.75
N ASN A 95 15.20 1.33 2.75
CA ASN A 95 15.15 0.70 1.42
C ASN A 95 16.44 -0.11 1.14
N GLN A 96 16.91 -0.87 2.13
CA GLN A 96 18.13 -1.68 2.06
C GLN A 96 17.92 -3.01 1.31
N HIS A 97 16.68 -3.50 1.24
CA HIS A 97 16.26 -4.75 0.64
C HIS A 97 15.06 -4.50 -0.29
N SER A 98 15.37 -4.18 -1.55
CA SER A 98 14.39 -3.79 -2.57
C SER A 98 13.12 -4.66 -2.60
N ASN A 99 13.21 -5.97 -2.32
CA ASN A 99 12.10 -6.93 -2.36
C ASN A 99 10.91 -6.63 -1.44
N LEU A 100 11.10 -5.93 -0.33
CA LEU A 100 10.04 -5.65 0.64
C LEU A 100 9.45 -4.24 0.51
N GLY A 101 10.22 -3.31 -0.08
CA GLY A 101 9.90 -1.88 -0.11
C GLY A 101 9.91 -1.25 1.29
N ILE A 102 9.85 0.09 1.35
CA ILE A 102 10.05 0.87 2.59
C ILE A 102 9.17 0.40 3.75
N ILE A 103 7.87 0.21 3.50
CA ILE A 103 6.93 -0.23 4.54
C ILE A 103 7.21 -1.66 4.99
N GLY A 104 7.48 -2.57 4.04
CA GLY A 104 7.79 -3.96 4.34
C GLY A 104 9.10 -4.11 5.12
N GLU A 105 10.11 -3.32 4.78
CA GLU A 105 11.38 -3.26 5.52
C GLU A 105 11.21 -2.69 6.92
N MET A 106 10.41 -1.62 7.07
CA MET A 106 10.09 -1.07 8.38
C MET A 106 9.43 -2.12 9.28
N LEU A 107 8.46 -2.87 8.75
CA LEU A 107 7.78 -3.94 9.48
C LEU A 107 8.70 -5.13 9.79
N ALA A 108 9.66 -5.43 8.90
CA ALA A 108 10.65 -6.49 9.11
C ALA A 108 11.83 -6.05 10.01
N SER A 109 11.94 -4.75 10.30
CA SER A 109 13.02 -4.21 11.13
C SER A 109 12.90 -4.69 12.58
N THR A 110 14.03 -4.77 13.27
CA THR A 110 14.08 -5.15 14.69
C THR A 110 13.37 -4.17 15.63
N ASP A 111 13.04 -2.99 15.11
CA ASP A 111 12.34 -1.93 15.83
C ASP A 111 10.82 -2.16 15.85
N PHE A 112 10.31 -3.07 15.01
CA PHE A 112 8.92 -3.54 15.04
C PHE A 112 8.89 -4.92 15.73
N LYS A 113 8.66 -4.92 17.04
CA LYS A 113 8.62 -6.10 17.90
C LYS A 113 7.21 -6.64 17.96
N SER A 114 6.79 -7.29 16.89
CA SER A 114 5.55 -8.07 16.89
C SER A 114 5.75 -9.50 16.41
N ASN A 115 4.92 -10.42 16.91
CA ASN A 115 4.85 -11.80 16.43
C ASN A 115 3.89 -11.94 15.23
N THR A 116 3.75 -10.86 14.44
CA THR A 116 2.79 -10.76 13.34
C THR A 116 3.40 -11.30 12.07
N ALA A 117 2.63 -12.06 11.29
CA ALA A 117 3.04 -12.42 9.93
C ALA A 117 2.96 -11.19 9.02
N ILE A 118 3.96 -11.00 8.15
CA ILE A 118 4.00 -9.90 7.19
C ILE A 118 3.90 -10.48 5.78
N LEU A 119 2.92 -10.03 5.01
CA LEU A 119 2.77 -10.38 3.60
C LEU A 119 2.91 -9.11 2.76
N VAL A 120 4.00 -9.05 1.99
CA VAL A 120 4.20 -7.99 1.01
C VAL A 120 3.65 -8.44 -0.34
N VAL A 121 2.71 -7.68 -0.89
CA VAL A 121 2.08 -7.98 -2.19
C VAL A 121 2.59 -7.00 -3.23
N GLN A 122 3.11 -7.52 -4.34
CA GLN A 122 3.58 -6.72 -5.47
C GLN A 122 2.79 -7.10 -6.73
N GLN A 123 2.28 -6.08 -7.42
CA GLN A 123 1.63 -6.29 -8.71
C GLN A 123 2.67 -6.45 -9.83
N HIS A 124 2.65 -7.60 -10.51
CA HIS A 124 3.53 -7.87 -11.65
C HIS A 124 3.19 -6.93 -12.82
N ALA A 125 4.19 -6.23 -13.34
CA ALA A 125 4.04 -5.45 -14.57
C ALA A 125 4.01 -6.42 -15.76
N HIS A 126 2.92 -6.45 -16.52
CA HIS A 126 2.99 -7.04 -17.85
C HIS A 126 3.84 -6.08 -18.70
N ILE A 127 5.09 -6.46 -18.98
CA ILE A 127 5.89 -5.77 -19.98
C ILE A 127 5.15 -6.00 -21.29
N ALA A 128 4.45 -4.98 -21.79
CA ALA A 128 4.00 -4.99 -23.17
C ALA A 128 5.27 -4.91 -24.01
N ASN A 129 5.74 -6.07 -24.49
CA ASN A 129 6.87 -6.13 -25.38
C ASN A 129 6.55 -5.26 -26.59
N GLU A 130 7.22 -4.11 -26.73
CA GLU A 130 7.28 -3.36 -27.96
C GLU A 130 8.01 -4.23 -29.00
N TRP A 131 7.29 -5.17 -29.61
CA TRP A 131 7.69 -5.74 -30.90
C TRP A 131 7.44 -4.65 -31.94
N GLY A 132 8.38 -3.70 -31.98
CA GLY A 132 8.51 -2.78 -33.10
C GLY A 132 8.70 -3.60 -34.37
N GLY A 133 7.63 -3.69 -35.16
CA GLY A 133 7.68 -4.24 -36.51
C GLY A 133 8.66 -3.41 -37.34
N GLU A 134 9.74 -4.05 -37.76
CA GLU A 134 10.62 -3.52 -38.80
C GLU A 134 9.85 -3.54 -40.13
N PRO A 135 9.68 -2.42 -40.84
CA PRO A 135 9.03 -2.44 -42.14
C PRO A 135 9.99 -3.08 -43.16
N ASP A 136 9.59 -4.24 -43.69
CA ASP A 136 10.20 -4.89 -44.85
C ASP A 136 10.40 -3.86 -45.98
N LYS A 137 11.66 -3.54 -46.25
CA LYS A 137 12.06 -2.82 -47.46
C LYS A 137 11.86 -3.77 -48.64
N LYS A 138 10.75 -3.63 -49.36
CA LYS A 138 10.57 -4.24 -50.69
C LYS A 138 11.55 -3.59 -51.67
N LEU A 139 12.48 -4.39 -52.17
CA LEU A 139 13.14 -4.22 -53.47
C LEU A 139 12.15 -4.57 -54.58
#